data_AF-A0A2V8CKI7-F1
#
_entry.id   AF-A0A2V8CKI7-F1
#
_cell.length_a   1.000
_cell.length_b   1.000
_cell.length_c   1.000
_cell.angle_alpha   90.00
_cell.angle_beta   90.00
_cell.angle_gamma   90.00
#
_symmetry.space_group_name_H-M   'P 1'
#
loop_
_entity.id
_entity.type
_entity.pdbx_description
1 polymer ?
#
loop_
_entity_poly.entity_id
_entity_poly.type
_entity_poly.pdbx_seq_one_letter_code
_entity_poly.pdbx_strand_id
1 'polypeptide(L)'
;GDNAAAALGEGRRSGTAGAATRRVRAALVVAELALSLMLLVGAALLIVSFRRLVDVSPGFQVRDILTMRVTLPQARYGDQSRVTEFFESLLARLRAAPGVEAAAAITMLPFSGSDGRASFLVEGRRAAPPAPVRARPIAISPDYLQTMRIPLLRGRYLSARDADGRREVVILNESATRRHWPGEDPVGRRISFAQPKPRWLEIVGIVGDVKSKSLDVDSEPEAYLSYWQKAVVESTRGMSVVVRTTAPIDAVAPLLRTAVAELDRDQPIGPIRPMDVPSSRATRVDPLSALREP
;
A
#
# COMPACT_ATOMS: atom_id res chain seq x y z
N GLY A 1 96.59 -19.33 -28.81
CA GLY A 1 95.23 -19.85 -29.02
C GLY A 1 94.46 -19.65 -27.74
N ASP A 2 94.11 -18.39 -27.50
CA ASP A 2 93.22 -17.94 -26.43
C ASP A 2 91.75 -18.16 -26.86
N ASN A 3 90.84 -18.18 -25.88
CA ASN A 3 89.38 -18.15 -25.98
C ASN A 3 88.62 -19.47 -26.07
N ALA A 4 88.75 -20.34 -25.06
CA ALA A 4 87.70 -21.35 -24.80
C ALA A 4 87.33 -21.55 -23.32
N ALA A 5 88.10 -21.03 -22.36
CA ALA A 5 87.88 -21.33 -20.94
C ALA A 5 87.07 -20.27 -20.15
N ALA A 6 86.76 -19.11 -20.73
CA ALA A 6 86.11 -18.00 -20.01
C ALA A 6 84.57 -17.93 -20.17
N ALA A 7 83.95 -18.76 -21.01
CA ALA A 7 82.53 -18.61 -21.39
C ALA A 7 81.54 -19.44 -20.56
N LEU A 8 81.97 -20.15 -19.50
CA LEU A 8 81.09 -21.06 -18.73
C LEU A 8 80.83 -20.60 -17.28
N GLY A 9 81.16 -19.35 -16.94
CA GLY A 9 81.05 -18.83 -15.57
C GLY A 9 79.80 -17.99 -15.23
N GLU A 10 79.04 -17.49 -16.22
CA GLU A 10 78.06 -16.42 -15.95
C GLU A 10 76.58 -16.84 -15.84
N GLY A 11 76.24 -18.10 -16.13
CA GLY A 11 74.84 -18.54 -16.12
C GLY A 11 74.20 -18.85 -14.76
N ARG A 12 74.97 -18.83 -13.65
CA ARG A 12 74.54 -19.47 -12.39
C ARG A 12 74.15 -18.57 -11.22
N ARG A 13 73.98 -17.26 -11.43
CA ARG A 13 73.59 -16.31 -10.37
C ARG A 13 72.19 -15.69 -10.48
N SER A 14 71.39 -15.98 -11.51
CA SER A 14 70.06 -15.34 -11.69
C SER A 14 68.85 -16.16 -11.21
N GLY A 15 69.02 -17.43 -10.81
CA GLY A 15 67.89 -18.33 -10.48
C GLY A 15 67.15 -18.02 -9.18
N THR A 16 67.82 -17.41 -8.19
CA THR A 16 67.23 -17.13 -6.86
C THR A 16 66.52 -15.77 -6.81
N ALA A 17 67.06 -14.74 -7.49
CA ALA A 17 66.39 -13.46 -7.66
C ALA A 17 65.08 -13.64 -8.46
N GLY A 18 65.10 -14.38 -9.57
CA GLY A 18 63.91 -14.64 -10.38
C GLY A 18 62.79 -15.40 -9.64
N ALA A 19 63.13 -16.38 -8.80
CA ALA A 19 62.16 -17.15 -8.03
C ALA A 19 61.50 -16.35 -6.89
N ALA A 20 62.28 -15.52 -6.18
CA ALA A 20 61.76 -14.63 -5.14
C ALA A 20 60.85 -13.54 -5.75
N THR A 21 61.26 -12.92 -6.86
CA THR A 21 60.42 -11.93 -7.57
C THR A 21 59.16 -12.56 -8.15
N ARG A 22 59.20 -13.83 -8.61
CA ARG A 22 58.01 -14.57 -9.05
C ARG A 22 57.03 -14.83 -7.91
N ARG A 23 57.53 -15.19 -6.72
CA ARG A 23 56.71 -15.40 -5.52
C ARG A 23 56.04 -14.11 -5.04
N VAL A 24 56.76 -12.98 -5.05
CA VAL A 24 56.18 -11.68 -4.70
C VAL A 24 55.10 -11.26 -5.71
N ARG A 25 55.35 -11.42 -7.02
CA ARG A 25 54.34 -11.17 -8.05
C ARG A 25 53.10 -12.07 -7.90
N ALA A 26 53.30 -13.36 -7.63
CA ALA A 26 52.20 -14.29 -7.40
C ALA A 26 51.37 -13.89 -6.16
N ALA A 27 52.01 -13.46 -5.08
CA ALA A 27 51.32 -12.98 -3.87
C ALA A 27 50.50 -11.70 -4.14
N LEU A 28 51.04 -10.76 -4.92
CA LEU A 28 50.31 -9.54 -5.31
C LEU A 28 49.08 -9.87 -6.17
N VAL A 29 49.20 -10.79 -7.13
CA VAL A 29 48.06 -11.21 -7.97
C VAL A 29 46.98 -11.92 -7.14
N VAL A 30 47.38 -12.78 -6.21
CA VAL A 30 46.42 -13.45 -5.30
C VAL A 30 45.73 -12.43 -4.40
N ALA A 31 46.46 -11.45 -3.87
CA ALA A 31 45.89 -10.38 -3.04
C ALA A 31 44.91 -9.50 -3.85
N GLU A 32 45.26 -9.16 -5.10
CA GLU A 32 44.39 -8.41 -6.00
C GLU A 32 43.11 -9.16 -6.35
N LEU A 33 43.21 -10.45 -6.67
CA LEU A 33 42.06 -11.32 -6.93
C LEU A 33 41.17 -11.46 -5.69
N ALA A 34 41.77 -11.66 -4.51
CA ALA A 34 41.04 -11.74 -3.25
C ALA A 34 40.31 -10.44 -2.94
N LEU A 35 40.96 -9.29 -3.13
CA LEU A 35 40.37 -7.97 -2.90
C LEU A 35 39.23 -7.70 -3.90
N SER A 36 39.44 -8.03 -5.17
CA SER A 36 38.42 -7.89 -6.22
C SER A 36 37.19 -8.77 -5.96
N LEU A 37 37.40 -10.02 -5.54
CA LEU A 37 36.30 -10.92 -5.16
C LEU A 37 35.57 -10.41 -3.90
N MET A 38 36.30 -9.90 -2.91
CA MET A 38 35.72 -9.33 -1.70
C MET A 38 34.84 -8.11 -2.04
N LEU A 39 35.32 -7.21 -2.91
CA LEU A 39 34.55 -6.06 -3.38
C LEU A 39 33.33 -6.48 -4.21
N LEU A 40 33.47 -7.49 -5.07
CA LEU A 40 32.37 -8.02 -5.89
C LEU A 40 31.28 -8.63 -5.01
N VAL A 41 31.65 -9.46 -4.03
CA VAL A 41 30.71 -10.06 -3.08
C VAL A 41 30.05 -8.98 -2.22
N GLY A 42 30.82 -8.01 -1.73
CA GLY A 42 30.29 -6.88 -0.97
C GLY A 42 29.26 -6.06 -1.78
N ALA A 43 29.58 -5.73 -3.03
CA ALA A 43 28.67 -5.03 -3.93
C ALA A 43 27.41 -5.86 -4.24
N ALA A 44 27.55 -7.16 -4.49
CA ALA A 44 26.41 -8.05 -4.73
C ALA A 44 25.49 -8.14 -3.51
N LEU A 45 26.05 -8.27 -2.30
CA LEU A 45 25.30 -8.26 -1.06
C LEU A 45 24.60 -6.93 -0.80
N LEU A 46 25.26 -5.80 -1.09
CA LEU A 46 24.65 -4.48 -0.99
C LEU A 46 23.49 -4.33 -1.98
N ILE A 47 23.62 -4.81 -3.21
CA ILE A 47 22.53 -4.80 -4.22
C ILE A 47 21.36 -5.67 -3.75
N VAL A 48 21.63 -6.88 -3.24
CA VAL A 48 20.58 -7.78 -2.73
C VAL A 48 19.89 -7.18 -1.50
N SER A 49 20.65 -6.62 -0.56
CA SER A 49 20.14 -5.96 0.63
C SER A 49 19.29 -4.73 0.25
N PHE A 50 19.79 -3.89 -0.66
CA PHE A 50 19.07 -2.72 -1.16
C PHE A 50 17.77 -3.12 -1.87
N ARG A 51 17.78 -4.17 -2.69
CA ARG A 51 16.55 -4.71 -3.30
C ARG A 51 15.53 -5.15 -2.26
N ARG A 52 15.97 -5.86 -1.21
CA ARG A 52 15.07 -6.27 -0.10
C ARG A 52 14.54 -5.08 0.70
N LEU A 53 15.32 -4.01 0.81
CA LEU A 53 14.93 -2.80 1.52
C LEU A 53 13.97 -1.90 0.72
N VAL A 54 14.06 -1.95 -0.62
CA VAL A 54 13.18 -1.19 -1.53
C VAL A 54 11.89 -1.94 -1.82
N ASP A 55 11.88 -3.28 -1.80
CA ASP A 55 10.72 -4.11 -2.11
C ASP A 55 9.84 -4.41 -0.88
N VAL A 56 9.57 -3.38 -0.07
CA VAL A 56 8.57 -3.50 1.00
C VAL A 56 7.19 -3.44 0.37
N SER A 57 6.53 -4.60 0.30
CA SER A 57 5.17 -4.68 -0.24
C SER A 57 4.21 -3.79 0.57
N PRO A 58 3.49 -2.86 -0.08
CA PRO A 58 2.54 -1.99 0.60
C PRO A 58 1.25 -2.74 0.99
N GLY A 59 1.11 -4.02 0.64
CA GLY A 59 -0.09 -4.83 0.90
C GLY A 59 -1.18 -4.75 -0.17
N PHE A 60 -0.90 -4.03 -1.27
CA PHE A 60 -1.79 -3.85 -2.43
C PHE A 60 -0.98 -3.65 -3.71
N GLN A 61 -1.63 -3.73 -4.87
CA GLN A 61 -0.95 -3.55 -6.17
C GLN A 61 -1.26 -2.21 -6.82
N VAL A 62 -0.22 -1.40 -7.00
CA VAL A 62 -0.34 0.00 -7.45
C VAL A 62 -0.23 0.15 -8.96
N ARG A 63 0.33 -0.85 -9.65
CA ARG A 63 0.53 -0.81 -11.10
C ARG A 63 -0.81 -0.65 -11.80
N ASP A 64 -0.81 0.25 -12.79
CA ASP A 64 -1.92 0.53 -13.68
C ASP A 64 -3.21 0.99 -12.97
N ILE A 65 -3.05 1.68 -11.84
CA ILE A 65 -4.15 2.33 -11.12
C ILE A 65 -4.14 3.83 -11.38
N LEU A 66 -5.31 4.36 -11.74
CA LEU A 66 -5.65 5.77 -11.73
C LEU A 66 -6.51 6.11 -10.53
N THR A 67 -6.29 7.29 -9.96
CA THR A 67 -7.09 7.83 -8.86
C THR A 67 -7.67 9.19 -9.23
N MET A 68 -8.89 9.45 -8.78
CA MET A 68 -9.57 10.73 -8.94
C MET A 68 -10.44 11.00 -7.72
N ARG A 69 -10.24 12.14 -7.06
CA ARG A 69 -11.09 12.54 -5.94
C ARG A 69 -12.37 13.19 -6.44
N VAL A 70 -13.51 12.75 -5.93
CA VAL A 70 -14.83 13.36 -6.17
C VAL A 70 -15.41 13.78 -4.83
N THR A 71 -15.78 15.06 -4.72
CA THR A 71 -16.36 15.63 -3.49
C THR A 71 -17.70 16.26 -3.80
N LEU A 72 -18.77 15.59 -3.39
CA LEU A 72 -20.14 15.99 -3.67
C LEU A 72 -20.60 17.15 -2.75
N PRO A 73 -21.16 18.25 -3.30
CA PRO A 73 -21.59 19.40 -2.52
C PRO A 73 -22.81 19.07 -1.67
N GLN A 74 -22.80 19.49 -0.40
CA GLN A 74 -23.88 19.23 0.55
C GLN A 74 -25.24 19.79 0.10
N ALA A 75 -25.24 20.92 -0.61
CA ALA A 75 -26.47 21.56 -1.09
C ALA A 75 -27.28 20.66 -2.04
N ARG A 76 -26.61 19.82 -2.83
CA ARG A 76 -27.25 18.91 -3.82
C ARG A 76 -27.29 17.46 -3.35
N TYR A 77 -26.25 17.03 -2.66
CA TYR A 77 -26.04 15.67 -2.16
C TYR A 77 -26.08 15.62 -0.62
N GLY A 78 -27.04 16.32 -0.02
CA GLY A 78 -27.27 16.30 1.42
C GLY A 78 -27.92 15.00 1.91
N ASP A 79 -28.60 14.28 1.01
CA ASP A 79 -29.15 12.95 1.29
C ASP A 79 -28.15 11.85 0.89
N GLN A 80 -27.96 10.89 1.80
CA GLN A 80 -27.05 9.76 1.60
C GLN A 80 -27.48 8.88 0.42
N SER A 81 -28.78 8.71 0.19
CA SER A 81 -29.25 7.88 -0.93
C SER A 81 -28.79 8.45 -2.27
N ARG A 82 -28.76 9.78 -2.42
CA ARG A 82 -28.21 10.43 -3.63
C ARG A 82 -26.71 10.25 -3.77
N VAL A 83 -25.97 10.30 -2.66
CA VAL A 83 -24.52 10.03 -2.66
C VAL A 83 -24.26 8.60 -3.12
N THR A 84 -25.02 7.65 -2.57
CA THR A 84 -24.93 6.23 -2.93
C THR A 84 -25.26 6.02 -4.41
N GLU A 85 -26.38 6.54 -4.90
CA GLU A 85 -26.81 6.42 -6.29
C GLU A 85 -25.79 7.03 -7.28
N PHE A 86 -25.19 8.17 -6.92
CA PHE A 86 -24.15 8.80 -7.72
C PHE A 86 -22.93 7.88 -7.86
N PHE A 87 -22.40 7.36 -6.75
CA PHE A 87 -21.21 6.50 -6.80
C PHE A 87 -21.50 5.14 -7.44
N GLU A 88 -22.69 4.55 -7.25
CA GLU A 88 -23.10 3.34 -7.97
C GLU A 88 -23.12 3.56 -9.47
N SER A 89 -23.78 4.63 -9.92
CA SER A 89 -23.88 4.98 -11.34
C SER A 89 -22.51 5.29 -11.95
N LEU A 90 -21.67 6.02 -11.23
CA LEU A 90 -20.31 6.35 -11.67
C LEU A 90 -19.47 5.09 -11.83
N LEU A 91 -19.45 4.22 -10.81
CA LEU A 91 -18.66 2.99 -10.86
C LEU A 91 -19.16 2.03 -11.93
N ALA A 92 -20.47 1.92 -12.15
CA ALA A 92 -21.04 1.12 -13.23
C ALA A 92 -20.59 1.61 -14.61
N ARG A 93 -20.64 2.93 -14.86
CA ARG A 93 -20.17 3.53 -16.13
C ARG A 93 -18.68 3.31 -16.36
N LEU A 94 -17.86 3.52 -15.32
CA LEU A 94 -16.41 3.34 -15.43
C LEU A 94 -16.04 1.88 -15.73
N ARG A 95 -16.71 0.90 -15.11
CA ARG A 95 -16.48 -0.53 -15.39
C ARG A 95 -16.88 -0.94 -16.80
N ALA A 96 -17.86 -0.26 -17.40
CA ALA A 96 -18.27 -0.50 -18.77
C ALA A 96 -17.37 0.21 -19.80
N ALA A 97 -16.47 1.09 -19.37
CA ALA A 97 -15.62 1.87 -20.26
C ALA A 97 -14.50 1.01 -20.87
N PRO A 98 -14.16 1.18 -22.15
CA PRO A 98 -13.06 0.46 -22.80
C PRO A 98 -11.72 0.70 -22.09
N GLY A 99 -10.96 -0.38 -21.88
CA GLY A 99 -9.64 -0.32 -21.25
C GLY A 99 -9.65 -0.30 -19.72
N VAL A 100 -10.82 -0.21 -19.08
CA VAL A 100 -10.97 -0.34 -17.62
C VAL A 100 -11.14 -1.81 -17.24
N GLU A 101 -10.25 -2.32 -16.39
CA GLU A 101 -10.32 -3.68 -15.83
C GLU A 101 -11.25 -3.71 -14.60
N ALA A 102 -11.13 -2.71 -13.73
CA ALA A 102 -11.93 -2.61 -12.51
C ALA A 102 -12.03 -1.15 -12.03
N ALA A 103 -13.15 -0.80 -11.39
CA ALA A 103 -13.33 0.49 -10.75
C ALA A 103 -13.97 0.35 -9.37
N ALA A 104 -13.49 1.15 -8.43
CA ALA A 104 -13.91 1.16 -7.04
C ALA A 104 -13.84 2.56 -6.43
N ALA A 105 -14.40 2.75 -5.25
CA ALA A 105 -14.33 4.00 -4.50
C ALA A 105 -13.93 3.76 -3.04
N ILE A 106 -13.23 4.71 -2.45
CA ILE A 106 -12.80 4.70 -1.05
C ILE A 106 -12.78 6.12 -0.45
N THR A 107 -13.16 6.30 0.81
CA THR A 107 -13.09 7.61 1.47
C THR A 107 -11.67 8.09 1.76
N MET A 108 -10.74 7.17 1.94
CA MET A 108 -9.34 7.46 2.30
C MET A 108 -8.36 6.51 1.60
N LEU A 109 -7.59 7.03 0.64
CA LEU A 109 -6.53 6.26 0.00
C LEU A 109 -5.38 5.99 0.98
N PRO A 110 -4.67 4.86 0.83
CA PRO A 110 -3.35 4.69 1.43
C PRO A 110 -2.46 5.91 1.12
N PHE A 111 -1.68 6.35 2.10
CA PHE A 111 -0.76 7.48 2.03
C PHE A 111 -1.39 8.87 1.86
N SER A 112 -2.73 9.02 1.99
CA SER A 112 -3.39 10.32 1.90
C SER A 112 -3.25 11.19 3.16
N GLY A 113 -2.41 10.81 4.13
CA GLY A 113 -2.04 11.62 5.31
C GLY A 113 -3.11 11.77 6.40
N SER A 114 -4.24 11.08 6.34
CA SER A 114 -5.33 11.24 7.31
C SER A 114 -5.26 10.20 8.45
N ASP A 115 -5.31 10.66 9.69
CA ASP A 115 -5.40 9.80 10.89
C ASP A 115 -6.79 9.95 11.53
N GLY A 116 -7.70 9.03 11.22
CA GLY A 116 -9.08 9.03 11.72
C GLY A 116 -9.45 7.73 12.44
N ARG A 117 -8.70 7.35 13.49
CA ARG A 117 -8.94 6.11 14.23
C ARG A 117 -10.06 6.26 15.26
N ALA A 118 -11.00 5.33 15.25
CA ALA A 118 -12.11 5.26 16.20
C ALA A 118 -11.99 4.02 17.09
N SER A 119 -12.33 4.17 18.37
CA SER A 119 -12.49 3.04 19.28
C SER A 119 -13.75 2.25 18.92
N PHE A 120 -13.69 0.93 19.03
CA PHE A 120 -14.86 0.08 18.88
C PHE A 120 -15.05 -0.86 20.08
N LEU A 121 -16.30 -1.24 20.30
CA LEU A 121 -16.71 -2.26 21.25
C LEU A 121 -16.69 -3.62 20.56
N VAL A 122 -16.35 -4.68 21.31
CA VAL A 122 -16.53 -6.07 20.88
C VAL A 122 -17.70 -6.64 21.66
N GLU A 123 -18.67 -7.23 20.96
CA GLU A 123 -19.84 -7.81 21.62
C GLU A 123 -19.43 -8.90 22.62
N GLY A 124 -20.08 -8.89 23.80
CA GLY A 124 -19.80 -9.85 24.87
C GLY A 124 -18.47 -9.62 25.61
N ARG A 125 -17.67 -8.62 25.23
CA ARG A 125 -16.48 -8.22 25.97
C ARG A 125 -16.72 -6.91 26.70
N ARG A 126 -16.42 -6.88 28.00
CA ARG A 126 -16.32 -5.61 28.74
C ARG A 126 -15.13 -4.84 28.15
N ALA A 127 -15.27 -3.52 28.01
CA ALA A 127 -14.15 -2.65 27.68
C ALA A 127 -13.12 -2.73 28.82
N ALA A 128 -12.17 -3.66 28.71
CA ALA A 128 -11.11 -3.83 29.70
C ALA A 128 -9.97 -2.87 29.37
N PRO A 129 -9.35 -2.20 30.37
CA PRO A 129 -8.06 -1.56 30.19
C PRO A 129 -7.00 -2.58 29.75
N PRO A 130 -5.99 -2.20 28.95
CA PRO A 130 -5.70 -0.83 28.46
C PRO A 130 -6.63 -0.38 27.33
N ALA A 131 -6.55 0.91 26.99
CA ALA A 131 -7.48 1.65 26.13
C ALA A 131 -8.05 0.85 24.94
N PRO A 132 -9.34 1.04 24.57
CA PRO A 132 -9.96 0.33 23.46
C PRO A 132 -9.14 0.54 22.20
N VAL A 133 -8.51 -0.54 21.73
CA VAL A 133 -7.70 -0.53 20.51
C VAL A 133 -8.58 0.02 19.39
N ARG A 134 -8.00 0.98 18.66
CA ARG A 134 -8.71 1.78 17.68
C ARG A 134 -8.46 1.22 16.30
N ALA A 135 -9.51 1.10 15.51
CA ALA A 135 -9.40 0.86 14.08
C ALA A 135 -9.79 2.11 13.32
N ARG A 136 -9.21 2.29 12.15
CA ARG A 136 -9.62 3.34 11.22
C ARG A 136 -10.83 2.85 10.42
N PRO A 137 -12.05 3.40 10.61
CA PRO A 137 -13.17 3.10 9.74
C PRO A 137 -12.96 3.74 8.37
N ILE A 138 -13.10 2.93 7.33
CA ILE A 138 -12.92 3.33 5.93
C ILE A 138 -14.14 2.84 5.16
N ALA A 139 -14.84 3.76 4.50
CA ALA A 139 -15.95 3.38 3.62
C ALA A 139 -15.41 3.10 2.23
N ILE A 140 -15.78 1.95 1.69
CA ILE A 140 -15.35 1.42 0.40
C ILE A 140 -16.54 0.97 -0.44
N SER A 141 -16.37 0.95 -1.76
CA SER A 141 -17.24 0.15 -2.63
C SER A 141 -16.96 -1.34 -2.42
N PRO A 142 -17.93 -2.24 -2.65
CA PRO A 142 -17.75 -3.68 -2.44
C PRO A 142 -16.52 -4.27 -3.13
N ASP A 143 -16.16 -3.76 -4.31
CA ASP A 143 -15.08 -4.29 -5.14
C ASP A 143 -13.71 -3.63 -4.88
N TYR A 144 -13.61 -2.73 -3.90
CA TYR A 144 -12.38 -1.96 -3.66
C TYR A 144 -11.20 -2.85 -3.32
N LEU A 145 -11.38 -3.79 -2.39
CA LEU A 145 -10.31 -4.66 -1.92
C LEU A 145 -9.79 -5.54 -3.07
N GLN A 146 -10.69 -6.04 -3.92
CA GLN A 146 -10.38 -6.80 -5.13
C GLN A 146 -9.69 -5.93 -6.19
N THR A 147 -10.18 -4.70 -6.42
CA THR A 147 -9.59 -3.74 -7.37
C THR A 147 -8.15 -3.41 -6.97
N MET A 148 -7.90 -3.23 -5.66
CA MET A 148 -6.57 -3.01 -5.08
C MET A 148 -5.74 -4.29 -4.96
N ARG A 149 -6.33 -5.45 -5.24
CA ARG A 149 -5.74 -6.78 -5.09
C ARG A 149 -5.20 -7.03 -3.67
N ILE A 150 -5.95 -6.56 -2.67
CA ILE A 150 -5.70 -6.84 -1.25
C ILE A 150 -6.22 -8.25 -0.96
N PRO A 151 -5.36 -9.17 -0.47
CA PRO A 151 -5.73 -10.58 -0.33
C PRO A 151 -6.73 -10.79 0.80
N LEU A 152 -7.72 -11.64 0.56
CA LEU A 152 -8.61 -12.17 1.60
C LEU A 152 -7.91 -13.31 2.33
N LEU A 153 -7.78 -13.18 3.64
CA LEU A 153 -7.16 -14.19 4.50
C LEU A 153 -8.20 -15.16 5.06
N ARG A 154 -9.37 -14.65 5.48
CA ARG A 154 -10.48 -15.43 6.05
C ARG A 154 -11.84 -14.81 5.70
N GLY A 155 -12.89 -15.61 5.71
CA GLY A 155 -14.26 -15.15 5.48
C GLY A 155 -14.53 -14.83 4.01
N ARG A 156 -15.10 -13.65 3.73
CA ARG A 156 -15.46 -13.18 2.39
C ARG A 156 -15.27 -11.67 2.21
N TYR A 157 -15.21 -11.22 0.95
CA TYR A 157 -15.35 -9.81 0.61
C TYR A 157 -16.80 -9.32 0.78
N LEU A 158 -16.97 -8.00 0.69
CA LEU A 158 -18.28 -7.35 0.58
C LEU A 158 -18.92 -7.72 -0.77
N SER A 159 -20.24 -7.75 -0.80
CA SER A 159 -21.02 -8.11 -1.99
C SER A 159 -22.34 -7.33 -2.04
N ALA A 160 -23.06 -7.41 -3.17
CA ALA A 160 -24.39 -6.79 -3.31
C ALA A 160 -25.41 -7.24 -2.26
N ARG A 161 -25.22 -8.42 -1.63
CA ARG A 161 -26.08 -8.90 -0.54
C ARG A 161 -25.98 -8.05 0.73
N ASP A 162 -24.93 -7.26 0.86
CA ASP A 162 -24.68 -6.39 2.01
C ASP A 162 -25.26 -4.98 1.81
N ALA A 163 -25.96 -4.72 0.70
CA ALA A 163 -26.55 -3.42 0.35
C ALA A 163 -27.90 -3.16 1.04
N ASP A 164 -28.65 -4.20 1.37
CA ASP A 164 -30.05 -4.09 1.80
C ASP A 164 -30.25 -3.55 3.23
N GLY A 165 -29.15 -3.27 3.94
CA GLY A 165 -29.14 -2.72 5.29
C GLY A 165 -29.69 -3.68 6.36
N ARG A 166 -30.06 -4.92 6.01
CA ARG A 166 -30.60 -5.91 6.95
C ARG A 166 -29.52 -6.47 7.87
N ARG A 167 -28.29 -6.55 7.38
CA ARG A 167 -27.10 -6.88 8.15
C ARG A 167 -25.99 -5.92 7.81
N GLU A 168 -25.51 -5.22 8.83
CA GLU A 168 -24.35 -4.38 8.68
C GLU A 168 -23.11 -5.19 8.94
N VAL A 169 -22.14 -5.04 8.05
CA VAL A 169 -20.98 -5.93 7.98
C VAL A 169 -19.71 -5.11 7.86
N VAL A 170 -18.62 -5.65 8.39
CA VAL A 170 -17.31 -5.03 8.38
C VAL A 170 -16.26 -6.08 8.00
N ILE A 171 -15.23 -5.63 7.30
CA ILE A 171 -14.01 -6.39 7.06
C ILE A 171 -12.89 -5.75 7.88
N LEU A 172 -12.10 -6.55 8.57
CA LEU A 172 -10.93 -6.07 9.31
C LEU A 172 -9.66 -6.49 8.59
N ASN A 173 -8.56 -5.75 8.80
CA ASN A 173 -7.25 -6.24 8.41
C ASN A 173 -6.64 -7.19 9.47
N GLU A 174 -5.55 -7.84 9.09
CA GLU A 174 -4.83 -8.79 9.93
C GLU A 174 -4.31 -8.12 11.23
N SER A 175 -3.81 -6.89 11.16
CA SER A 175 -3.36 -6.11 12.31
C SER A 175 -4.45 -5.88 13.35
N ALA A 176 -5.69 -5.60 12.94
CA ALA A 176 -6.82 -5.52 13.87
C ALA A 176 -7.06 -6.88 14.55
N THR A 177 -6.96 -7.96 13.79
CA THR A 177 -7.17 -9.33 14.31
C THR A 177 -6.12 -9.71 15.34
N ARG A 178 -4.83 -9.52 15.04
CA ARG A 178 -3.73 -9.85 15.97
C ARG A 178 -3.83 -9.10 17.30
N ARG A 179 -4.31 -7.86 17.29
CA ARG A 179 -4.43 -7.04 18.50
C ARG A 179 -5.66 -7.37 19.35
N HIS A 180 -6.79 -7.69 18.72
CA HIS A 180 -8.06 -7.91 19.43
C HIS A 180 -8.40 -9.38 19.67
N TRP A 181 -7.95 -10.28 18.81
CA TRP A 181 -8.27 -11.71 18.83
C TRP A 181 -6.98 -12.54 18.65
N PRO A 182 -6.00 -12.43 19.57
CA PRO A 182 -4.78 -13.22 19.47
C PRO A 182 -5.10 -14.72 19.54
N GLY A 183 -4.89 -15.44 18.44
CA GLY A 183 -5.17 -16.87 18.33
C GLY A 183 -6.66 -17.24 18.20
N GLU A 184 -7.56 -16.26 18.06
CA GLU A 184 -9.00 -16.49 17.90
C GLU A 184 -9.47 -16.08 16.50
N ASP A 185 -10.48 -16.76 15.94
CA ASP A 185 -11.13 -16.31 14.71
C ASP A 185 -12.19 -15.23 15.04
N PRO A 186 -12.03 -14.00 14.51
CA PRO A 186 -13.01 -12.93 14.71
C PRO A 186 -14.21 -13.01 13.76
N VAL A 187 -14.17 -13.82 12.69
CA VAL A 187 -15.27 -13.90 11.72
C VAL A 187 -16.56 -14.39 12.39
N GLY A 188 -17.68 -13.74 12.08
CA GLY A 188 -18.99 -13.96 12.69
C GLY A 188 -19.20 -13.23 14.02
N ARG A 189 -18.15 -12.65 14.62
CA ARG A 189 -18.29 -11.80 15.80
C ARG A 189 -18.77 -10.40 15.40
N ARG A 190 -19.23 -9.64 16.39
CA ARG A 190 -19.77 -8.29 16.17
C ARG A 190 -18.96 -7.21 16.87
N ILE A 191 -18.78 -6.09 16.19
CA ILE A 191 -18.16 -4.87 16.74
C ILE A 191 -19.07 -3.65 16.56
N SER A 192 -18.88 -2.62 17.37
CA SER A 192 -19.62 -1.36 17.24
C SER A 192 -18.71 -0.17 17.42
N PHE A 193 -18.71 0.74 16.45
CA PHE A 193 -18.09 2.06 16.58
C PHE A 193 -19.04 3.11 17.18
N ALA A 194 -20.34 2.82 17.22
CA ALA A 194 -21.35 3.71 17.79
C ALA A 194 -21.42 3.58 19.32
N GLN A 195 -21.45 4.72 20.00
CA GLN A 195 -21.69 4.86 21.44
C GLN A 195 -22.59 6.08 21.69
N PRO A 196 -23.43 6.09 22.74
CA PRO A 196 -23.57 5.06 23.79
C PRO A 196 -24.45 3.87 23.38
N LYS A 197 -25.25 3.97 22.32
CA LYS A 197 -26.08 2.88 21.80
C LYS A 197 -25.31 2.10 20.73
N PRO A 198 -24.87 0.85 20.98
CA PRO A 198 -24.10 0.10 20.01
C PRO A 198 -24.91 -0.19 18.74
N ARG A 199 -24.26 -0.06 17.59
CA ARG A 199 -24.75 -0.48 16.28
C ARG A 199 -23.82 -1.58 15.80
N TRP A 200 -24.27 -2.82 15.94
CA TRP A 200 -23.43 -3.99 15.77
C TRP A 200 -23.20 -4.32 14.30
N LEU A 201 -21.93 -4.42 13.93
CA LEU A 201 -21.42 -4.82 12.62
C LEU A 201 -20.85 -6.24 12.72
N GLU A 202 -21.32 -7.16 11.89
CA GLU A 202 -20.76 -8.51 11.79
C GLU A 202 -19.44 -8.50 11.01
N ILE A 203 -18.40 -9.10 11.59
CA ILE A 203 -17.11 -9.28 10.93
C ILE A 203 -17.26 -10.42 9.91
N VAL A 204 -17.28 -10.10 8.62
CA VAL A 204 -17.51 -11.09 7.56
C VAL A 204 -16.25 -11.55 6.85
N GLY A 205 -15.14 -10.84 7.05
CA GLY A 205 -13.88 -11.17 6.41
C GLY A 205 -12.68 -10.49 7.06
N ILE A 206 -11.52 -11.11 6.85
CA ILE A 206 -10.21 -10.61 7.26
C ILE A 206 -9.33 -10.52 6.03
N VAL A 207 -8.70 -9.37 5.82
CA VAL A 207 -7.82 -9.10 4.68
C VAL A 207 -6.38 -8.84 5.12
N GLY A 208 -5.46 -8.95 4.16
CA GLY A 208 -4.06 -8.60 4.35
C GLY A 208 -3.87 -7.16 4.79
N ASP A 209 -2.79 -6.92 5.51
CA ASP A 209 -2.42 -5.60 6.00
C ASP A 209 -2.03 -4.66 4.85
N VAL A 210 -2.52 -3.42 4.91
CA VAL A 210 -2.15 -2.33 4.01
C VAL A 210 -1.26 -1.32 4.74
N LYS A 211 -0.14 -0.94 4.12
CA LYS A 211 0.68 0.18 4.56
C LYS A 211 -0.03 1.48 4.19
N SER A 212 -0.71 2.10 5.17
CA SER A 212 -1.49 3.32 4.92
C SER A 212 -0.81 4.63 5.33
N LYS A 213 0.18 4.60 6.24
CA LYS A 213 0.92 5.81 6.67
C LYS A 213 2.26 5.96 5.95
N SER A 214 3.08 4.92 6.02
CA SER A 214 4.39 4.84 5.38
C SER A 214 4.81 3.38 5.27
N LEU A 215 5.82 3.09 4.46
CA LEU A 215 6.29 1.73 4.25
C LEU A 215 7.09 1.18 5.45
N ASP A 216 7.71 2.06 6.23
CA ASP A 216 8.63 1.76 7.33
C ASP A 216 7.95 1.56 8.70
N VAL A 217 6.65 1.80 8.81
CA VAL A 217 5.88 1.65 10.06
C VAL A 217 4.96 0.43 9.96
N ASP A 218 4.75 -0.26 11.08
CA ASP A 218 3.82 -1.38 11.18
C ASP A 218 2.40 -1.00 10.74
N SER A 219 1.70 -1.96 10.16
CA SER A 219 0.34 -1.76 9.69
C SER A 219 -0.60 -1.56 10.87
N GLU A 220 -1.47 -0.56 10.78
CA GLU A 220 -2.41 -0.21 11.83
C GLU A 220 -3.76 -0.92 11.60
N PRO A 221 -4.58 -1.13 12.65
CA PRO A 221 -5.92 -1.69 12.51
C PRO A 221 -6.81 -0.83 11.62
N GLU A 222 -7.38 -1.46 10.59
CA GLU A 222 -8.32 -0.85 9.65
C GLU A 222 -9.61 -1.65 9.60
N ALA A 223 -10.73 -0.95 9.47
CA ALA A 223 -12.06 -1.50 9.37
C ALA A 223 -12.73 -0.98 8.09
N TYR A 224 -12.93 -1.87 7.12
CA TYR A 224 -13.54 -1.56 5.84
C TYR A 224 -15.04 -1.82 5.90
N LEU A 225 -15.83 -0.79 5.64
CA LEU A 225 -17.30 -0.83 5.61
C LEU A 225 -17.80 -0.48 4.20
N SER A 226 -18.96 -0.98 3.82
CA SER A 226 -19.57 -0.51 2.57
C SER A 226 -20.03 0.94 2.72
N TYR A 227 -19.82 1.78 1.70
CA TYR A 227 -20.38 3.15 1.69
C TYR A 227 -21.92 3.17 1.67
N TRP A 228 -22.58 2.04 1.39
CA TRP A 228 -24.02 1.86 1.57
C TRP A 228 -24.45 1.96 3.04
N GLN A 229 -23.56 1.59 3.97
CA GLN A 229 -23.86 1.57 5.40
C GLN A 229 -23.69 2.97 5.99
N LYS A 230 -24.78 3.52 6.51
CA LYS A 230 -24.85 4.87 7.14
C LYS A 230 -24.20 4.92 8.55
N ALA A 231 -23.59 3.83 9.01
CA ALA A 231 -23.44 3.53 10.43
C ALA A 231 -22.27 4.20 11.14
N VAL A 232 -21.16 4.47 10.44
CA VAL A 232 -19.88 4.78 11.11
C VAL A 232 -19.08 5.91 10.47
N VAL A 233 -19.10 6.03 9.14
CA VAL A 233 -18.32 7.07 8.45
C VAL A 233 -19.22 8.29 8.24
N GLU A 234 -18.94 9.37 8.99
CA GLU A 234 -19.78 10.59 9.06
C GLU A 234 -20.08 11.23 7.70
N SER A 235 -19.22 11.05 6.70
CA SER A 235 -19.48 11.54 5.35
C SER A 235 -18.78 10.69 4.29
N THR A 236 -19.56 10.15 3.36
CA THR A 236 -19.09 9.50 2.13
C THR A 236 -19.19 10.44 0.93
N ARG A 237 -19.46 11.74 1.13
CA ARG A 237 -19.55 12.73 0.05
C ARG A 237 -18.21 12.95 -0.66
N GLY A 238 -17.10 12.74 0.04
CA GLY A 238 -15.75 12.82 -0.52
C GLY A 238 -15.14 11.44 -0.64
N MET A 239 -15.04 10.90 -1.85
CA MET A 239 -14.38 9.62 -2.11
C MET A 239 -13.36 9.76 -3.23
N SER A 240 -12.31 8.96 -3.13
CA SER A 240 -11.38 8.73 -4.22
C SER A 240 -11.88 7.54 -5.03
N VAL A 241 -12.11 7.76 -6.31
CA VAL A 241 -12.36 6.71 -7.29
C VAL A 241 -11.01 6.13 -7.71
N VAL A 242 -10.94 4.81 -7.74
CA VAL A 242 -9.77 4.01 -8.10
C VAL A 242 -10.14 3.21 -9.33
N VAL A 243 -9.35 3.33 -10.40
CA VAL A 243 -9.59 2.66 -11.68
C VAL A 243 -8.34 1.88 -12.06
N ARG A 244 -8.47 0.56 -12.15
CA ARG A 244 -7.45 -0.31 -12.75
C ARG A 244 -7.67 -0.36 -14.25
N THR A 245 -6.61 -0.13 -15.02
CA THR A 245 -6.66 -0.05 -16.49
C THR A 245 -5.61 -0.96 -17.11
N THR A 246 -5.89 -1.50 -18.29
CA THR A 246 -4.86 -2.14 -19.15
C THR A 246 -4.44 -1.23 -20.30
N ALA A 247 -5.14 -0.11 -20.48
CA ALA A 247 -4.83 0.92 -21.47
C ALA A 247 -3.92 2.02 -20.89
N PRO A 248 -3.20 2.78 -21.75
CA PRO A 248 -2.42 3.93 -21.32
C PRO A 248 -3.27 4.92 -20.52
N ILE A 249 -2.69 5.44 -19.44
CA ILE A 249 -3.37 6.33 -18.48
C ILE A 249 -4.00 7.55 -19.18
N ASP A 250 -3.29 8.14 -20.15
CA ASP A 250 -3.74 9.32 -20.89
C ASP A 250 -4.99 9.05 -21.74
N ALA A 251 -5.23 7.79 -22.14
CA ALA A 251 -6.42 7.39 -22.86
C ALA A 251 -7.64 7.21 -21.93
N VAL A 252 -7.42 6.81 -20.68
CA VAL A 252 -8.49 6.53 -19.71
C VAL A 252 -8.88 7.77 -18.91
N ALA A 253 -7.95 8.69 -18.63
CA ALA A 253 -8.23 9.90 -17.86
C ALA A 253 -9.40 10.75 -18.41
N PRO A 254 -9.55 10.99 -19.73
CA PRO A 254 -10.72 11.69 -20.27
C PRO A 254 -12.04 10.96 -19.99
N LEU A 255 -12.06 9.63 -20.02
CA LEU A 255 -13.25 8.82 -19.76
C LEU A 255 -13.76 9.02 -18.32
N LEU A 256 -12.84 9.13 -17.35
CA LEU A 256 -13.20 9.43 -15.96
C LEU A 256 -13.89 10.80 -15.83
N ARG A 257 -13.39 11.82 -16.56
CA ARG A 257 -14.00 13.16 -16.55
C ARG A 257 -15.40 13.13 -17.16
N THR A 258 -15.53 12.49 -18.32
CA THR A 258 -16.82 12.38 -19.01
C THR A 258 -17.84 11.63 -18.17
N ALA A 259 -17.46 10.51 -17.54
CA ALA A 259 -18.37 9.74 -16.69
C ALA A 259 -18.94 10.55 -15.51
N VAL A 260 -18.14 11.45 -14.91
CA VAL A 260 -18.63 12.38 -13.88
C VAL A 260 -19.52 13.45 -14.49
N ALA A 261 -19.10 14.10 -15.58
CA ALA A 261 -19.85 15.18 -16.22
C ALA A 261 -21.21 14.74 -16.77
N GLU A 262 -21.34 13.48 -17.19
CA GLU A 262 -22.61 12.91 -17.63
C GLU A 262 -23.61 12.70 -16.49
N LEU A 263 -23.14 12.46 -15.28
CA LEU A 263 -23.98 12.37 -14.08
C LEU A 263 -24.28 13.75 -13.51
N ASP A 264 -23.27 14.62 -13.47
CA ASP A 264 -23.37 15.98 -12.97
C ASP A 264 -22.32 16.88 -13.62
N ARG A 265 -22.76 17.72 -14.56
CA ARG A 265 -21.90 18.66 -15.30
C ARG A 265 -21.24 19.71 -14.41
N ASP A 266 -21.86 20.02 -13.27
CA ASP A 266 -21.38 21.04 -12.34
C ASP A 266 -20.48 20.45 -11.25
N GLN A 267 -20.22 19.14 -11.29
CA GLN A 267 -19.42 18.46 -10.29
C GLN A 267 -17.91 18.59 -10.60
N PRO A 268 -17.14 19.35 -9.81
CA PRO A 268 -15.69 19.39 -9.97
C PRO A 268 -15.08 18.05 -9.57
N ILE A 269 -14.01 17.68 -10.26
CA ILE A 269 -13.18 16.52 -9.94
C ILE A 269 -11.78 16.99 -9.53
N GLY A 270 -11.18 16.26 -8.60
CA GLY A 270 -9.77 16.42 -8.29
C GLY A 270 -8.87 16.02 -9.46
N PRO A 271 -7.56 16.28 -9.37
CA PRO A 271 -6.63 15.87 -10.41
C PRO A 271 -6.65 14.35 -10.57
N ILE A 272 -6.69 13.90 -11.83
CA ILE A 272 -6.53 12.48 -12.17
C ILE A 272 -5.04 12.18 -12.17
N ARG A 273 -4.62 11.20 -11.35
CA ARG A 273 -3.22 10.85 -11.19
C ARG A 273 -3.05 9.34 -11.11
N PRO A 274 -1.95 8.78 -11.64
CA PRO A 274 -1.54 7.43 -11.29
C PRO A 274 -1.45 7.32 -9.76
N MET A 275 -1.85 6.18 -9.21
CA MET A 275 -1.59 5.92 -7.80
C MET A 275 -0.08 5.78 -7.61
N ASP A 276 0.44 6.43 -6.58
CA ASP A 276 1.87 6.37 -6.25
C ASP A 276 2.05 5.90 -4.80
N VAL A 277 3.13 5.16 -4.57
CA VAL A 277 3.57 4.77 -3.24
C VAL A 277 4.72 5.70 -2.88
N PRO A 278 4.60 6.51 -1.82
CA PRO A 278 5.72 7.32 -1.38
C PRO A 278 6.93 6.42 -1.14
N SER A 279 8.02 6.71 -1.84
CA SER A 279 9.30 6.08 -1.53
C SER A 279 9.64 6.39 -0.06
N SER A 280 10.25 5.45 0.64
CA SER A 280 10.61 5.54 2.08
C SER A 280 11.47 6.75 2.47
N ARG A 281 11.86 7.61 1.52
CA ARG A 281 12.67 8.82 1.72
C ARG A 281 11.88 10.14 1.80
N ALA A 282 10.60 10.18 1.47
CA ALA A 282 9.91 11.46 1.28
C ALA A 282 9.21 12.05 2.51
N THR A 283 9.12 11.33 3.64
CA THR A 283 8.33 11.80 4.80
C THR A 283 9.20 12.27 5.95
N ARG A 284 9.98 13.34 5.72
CA ARG A 284 10.24 14.29 6.81
C ARG A 284 9.23 15.42 6.63
N VAL A 285 8.05 15.25 7.23
CA VAL A 285 7.10 16.35 7.40
C VAL A 285 7.83 17.39 8.23
N ASP A 286 8.14 18.53 7.65
CA ASP A 286 8.73 19.66 8.36
C ASP A 286 7.67 20.23 9.33
N PRO A 287 7.85 20.10 10.66
CA PRO A 287 6.86 20.54 11.64
C PRO A 287 6.63 22.06 11.64
N LEU A 288 7.42 22.83 10.88
CA LEU A 288 7.41 24.30 10.90
C LEU A 288 6.40 24.95 9.97
N SER A 289 5.65 24.18 9.17
CA SER A 289 4.59 24.73 8.30
C SER A 289 3.23 24.92 8.99
N ALA A 290 3.06 24.46 10.24
CA ALA A 290 1.83 24.62 11.01
C ALA A 290 1.76 25.90 11.88
N LEU A 291 2.75 26.81 11.78
CA LEU A 291 2.82 28.05 12.57
C LEU A 291 2.86 29.33 11.72
N ARG A 292 2.43 29.25 10.45
CA ARG A 292 2.21 30.44 9.63
C ARG A 292 0.86 30.36 8.95
N GLU A 293 -0.13 30.98 9.56
CA GLU A 293 -0.95 32.04 8.96
C GLU A 293 -1.54 32.85 10.15
N PRO A 294 -1.79 34.16 9.99
CA PRO A 294 -2.00 35.13 11.07
C PRO A 294 -3.36 35.04 11.79
#